data_AF-A0A1V5X427-F1
#
_entry.id   AF-A0A1V5X427-F1
#
_cell.length_a   1.000
_cell.length_b   1.000
_cell.length_c   1.000
_cell.angle_alpha   90.00
_cell.angle_beta   90.00
_cell.angle_gamma   90.00
#
_symmetry.space_group_name_H-M   'P 1'
#
loop_
_entity.id
_entity.type
_entity.pdbx_description
1 polymer ?
#
loop_
_entity_poly.entity_id
_entity_poly.type
_entity_poly.pdbx_seq_one_letter_code
_entity_poly.pdbx_strand_id
1 'polypeptide(L)'
;MNFLSHDFILPADSTPLTRLASALPDLWAVLHRKPLPLVVLRTLEASRHSEARQLARGVRSHLAADTAFHGHPSFGQRVAWLAPQLEPLWKGLRHGHLAAHVLVEMILDAWLIERQPMRVDDYYACFSPSRIRLAARWSASDKLMENEVISVIERFSNSQFLRDYATPEGLLDRFVRLMMHTPFASGTHPDFDGLVRVTRDAISALEAGSEALLEHARKASDEALERAAQKHARE
;
A
#
# COMPACT_ATOMS: atom_id res chain seq x y z
N MET A 1 4.84 -2.42 -0.85
CA MET A 1 3.52 -1.78 -0.87
C MET A 1 3.02 -1.73 0.55
N ASN A 2 2.47 -0.59 0.97
CA ASN A 2 2.02 -0.28 2.32
C ASN A 2 0.51 -0.04 2.33
N PHE A 3 -0.27 -1.10 2.51
CA PHE A 3 -1.73 -1.03 2.43
C PHE A 3 -2.34 -0.39 3.67
N LEU A 4 -1.93 -0.86 4.85
CA LEU A 4 -2.53 -0.41 6.12
C LEU A 4 -2.14 1.02 6.43
N SER A 5 -0.91 1.41 6.09
CA SER A 5 -0.41 2.77 6.25
C SER A 5 -1.23 3.79 5.46
N HIS A 6 -1.63 3.46 4.23
CA HIS A 6 -2.49 4.33 3.43
C HIS A 6 -3.91 4.45 3.98
N ASP A 7 -4.46 3.39 4.59
CA ASP A 7 -5.72 3.48 5.33
C ASP A 7 -5.57 4.26 6.66
N PHE A 8 -4.42 4.13 7.33
CA PHE A 8 -4.14 4.76 8.61
C PHE A 8 -4.20 6.28 8.59
N ILE A 9 -3.65 6.86 7.54
CA ILE A 9 -3.56 8.31 7.38
C ILE A 9 -4.87 8.95 6.91
N LEU A 10 -5.87 8.15 6.51
CA LEU A 10 -7.16 8.70 6.09
C LEU A 10 -7.82 9.45 7.25
N PRO A 11 -8.61 10.49 6.94
CA PRO A 11 -9.48 11.14 7.92
C PRO A 11 -10.41 10.13 8.61
N ALA A 12 -10.68 10.36 9.90
CA ALA A 12 -11.48 9.45 10.72
C ALA A 12 -12.91 9.23 10.19
N ASP A 13 -13.46 10.20 9.46
CA ASP A 13 -14.80 10.17 8.82
C ASP A 13 -14.82 9.42 7.48
N SER A 14 -13.69 8.87 7.04
CA SER A 14 -13.59 8.21 5.74
C SER A 14 -14.52 7.01 5.62
N THR A 15 -15.31 6.98 4.55
CA THR A 15 -16.24 5.88 4.27
C THR A 15 -15.49 4.58 3.95
N PRO A 16 -16.10 3.40 4.15
CA PRO A 16 -15.49 2.13 3.76
C PRO A 16 -15.09 2.05 2.28
N LEU A 17 -15.80 2.76 1.39
CA LEU A 17 -15.45 2.83 -0.03
C LEU A 17 -14.20 3.71 -0.27
N THR A 18 -14.04 4.78 0.51
CA THR A 18 -12.82 5.62 0.51
C THR A 18 -11.61 4.82 0.99
N ARG A 19 -11.78 4.06 2.07
CA ARG A 19 -10.75 3.18 2.64
C ARG A 19 -10.32 2.07 1.68
N LEU A 20 -11.28 1.38 1.04
CA LEU A 20 -10.96 0.42 -0.02
C LEU A 20 -10.19 1.09 -1.17
N ALA A 21 -10.60 2.31 -1.56
CA ALA A 21 -10.00 3.03 -2.66
C ALA A 21 -8.54 3.44 -2.44
N SER A 22 -8.09 3.60 -1.19
CA SER A 22 -6.68 3.90 -0.90
C SER A 22 -5.75 2.72 -1.20
N ALA A 23 -6.27 1.51 -1.43
CA ALA A 23 -5.49 0.36 -1.87
C ALA A 23 -5.43 0.21 -3.39
N LEU A 24 -6.30 0.90 -4.14
CA LEU A 24 -6.46 0.64 -5.57
C LEU A 24 -5.21 0.93 -6.41
N PRO A 25 -4.44 2.01 -6.19
CA PRO A 25 -3.24 2.27 -7.00
C PRO A 25 -2.21 1.13 -6.94
N ASP A 26 -2.00 0.56 -5.75
CA ASP A 26 -1.15 -0.62 -5.54
C ASP A 26 -1.72 -1.87 -6.24
N LEU A 27 -3.03 -2.10 -6.11
CA LEU A 27 -3.70 -3.24 -6.75
C LEU A 27 -3.75 -3.12 -8.28
N TRP A 28 -3.74 -1.92 -8.83
CA TRP A 28 -3.67 -1.70 -10.27
C TRP A 28 -2.31 -2.09 -10.85
N ALA A 29 -1.24 -2.03 -10.06
CA ALA A 29 0.10 -2.38 -10.50
C ALA A 29 0.26 -3.87 -10.87
N VAL A 30 -0.64 -4.74 -10.39
CA VAL A 30 -0.63 -6.18 -10.68
C VAL A 30 -1.58 -6.60 -11.81
N LEU A 31 -2.36 -5.66 -12.36
CA LEU A 31 -3.21 -5.93 -13.53
C LEU A 31 -2.36 -6.17 -14.78
N HIS A 32 -2.89 -6.96 -15.70
CA HIS A 32 -2.31 -7.16 -17.03
C HIS A 32 -2.28 -5.86 -17.82
N ARG A 33 -3.41 -5.12 -17.82
CA ARG A 33 -3.52 -3.78 -18.39
C ARG A 33 -3.59 -2.75 -17.28
N LYS A 34 -2.42 -2.24 -16.89
CA LYS A 34 -2.26 -1.30 -15.77
C LYS A 34 -2.83 0.07 -16.13
N PRO A 35 -3.91 0.53 -15.47
CA PRO A 35 -4.40 1.88 -15.68
C PRO A 35 -3.40 2.89 -15.09
N LEU A 36 -3.36 4.09 -15.67
CA LEU A 36 -2.61 5.19 -15.10
C LEU A 36 -3.41 5.80 -13.94
N PRO A 37 -2.92 5.78 -12.69
CA PRO A 37 -3.70 6.21 -11.53
C PRO A 37 -4.26 7.63 -11.66
N LEU A 38 -3.48 8.56 -12.21
CA LEU A 38 -3.90 9.95 -12.43
C LEU A 38 -5.01 10.08 -13.48
N VAL A 39 -5.06 9.20 -14.47
CA VAL A 39 -6.14 9.19 -15.48
C VAL A 39 -7.42 8.69 -14.84
N VAL A 40 -7.36 7.59 -14.09
CA VAL A 40 -8.51 7.06 -13.35
C VAL A 40 -9.03 8.10 -12.35
N LEU A 41 -8.15 8.73 -11.58
CA LEU A 41 -8.52 9.76 -10.62
C LEU A 41 -9.29 10.92 -11.28
N ARG A 42 -8.80 11.45 -12.41
CA ARG A 42 -9.50 12.53 -13.14
C ARG A 42 -10.90 12.10 -13.60
N THR A 43 -11.04 10.86 -14.07
CA THR A 43 -12.35 10.31 -14.46
C THR A 43 -13.31 10.21 -13.27
N LEU A 44 -12.80 9.75 -12.12
CA LEU A 44 -13.57 9.67 -10.88
C LEU A 44 -13.99 11.06 -10.38
N GLU A 45 -13.09 12.05 -10.43
CA GLU A 45 -13.34 13.44 -10.02
C GLU A 45 -14.37 14.15 -10.92
N ALA A 46 -14.37 13.86 -12.22
CA ALA A 46 -15.34 14.41 -13.16
C ALA A 46 -16.76 13.84 -12.98
N SER A 47 -16.91 12.74 -12.24
CA SER A 47 -18.19 12.07 -12.04
C SER A 47 -19.07 12.78 -11.01
N ARG A 48 -20.37 12.89 -11.33
CA ARG A 48 -21.39 13.40 -10.40
C ARG A 48 -21.90 12.33 -9.43
N HIS A 49 -21.45 11.09 -9.53
CA HIS A 49 -21.87 10.01 -8.65
C HIS A 49 -21.11 10.05 -7.31
N SER A 50 -21.85 9.86 -6.21
CA SER A 50 -21.29 9.87 -4.85
C SER A 50 -20.19 8.82 -4.65
N GLU A 51 -20.36 7.65 -5.25
CA GLU A 51 -19.45 6.52 -5.17
C GLU A 51 -18.13 6.83 -5.87
N ALA A 52 -18.19 7.43 -7.05
CA ALA A 52 -17.00 7.85 -7.79
C ALA A 52 -16.22 8.92 -7.01
N ARG A 53 -16.90 9.88 -6.37
CA ARG A 53 -16.24 10.88 -5.50
C ARG A 53 -15.57 10.26 -4.27
N GLN A 54 -16.19 9.26 -3.65
CA GLN A 54 -15.58 8.53 -2.52
C GLN A 54 -14.34 7.75 -2.96
N LEU A 55 -14.40 7.07 -4.12
CA LEU A 55 -13.24 6.42 -4.70
C LEU A 55 -12.13 7.42 -5.04
N ALA A 56 -12.48 8.57 -5.62
CA ALA A 56 -11.52 9.64 -5.92
C ALA A 56 -10.80 10.13 -4.64
N ARG A 57 -11.53 10.27 -3.52
CA ARG A 57 -10.96 10.67 -2.22
C ARG A 57 -9.88 9.68 -1.77
N GLY A 58 -10.16 8.38 -1.84
CA GLY A 58 -9.19 7.34 -1.43
C GLY A 58 -7.97 7.27 -2.35
N VAL A 59 -8.19 7.27 -3.67
CA VAL A 59 -7.10 7.27 -4.68
C VAL A 59 -6.22 8.51 -4.54
N ARG A 60 -6.81 9.69 -4.35
CA ARG A 60 -6.05 10.93 -4.16
C ARG A 60 -5.22 10.90 -2.88
N SER A 61 -5.82 10.45 -1.77
CA SER A 61 -5.12 10.27 -0.50
C SER A 61 -3.90 9.38 -0.66
N HIS A 62 -4.07 8.22 -1.31
CA HIS A 62 -2.97 7.31 -1.61
C HIS A 62 -1.85 8.02 -2.38
N LEU A 63 -2.13 8.64 -3.52
CA LEU A 63 -1.11 9.25 -4.38
C LEU A 63 -0.34 10.39 -3.67
N ALA A 64 -1.05 11.20 -2.89
CA ALA A 64 -0.43 12.28 -2.12
C ALA A 64 0.47 11.73 -1.01
N ALA A 65 -0.01 10.72 -0.30
CA ALA A 65 0.72 10.08 0.78
C ALA A 65 1.92 9.29 0.28
N ASP A 66 1.81 8.58 -0.83
CA ASP A 66 2.88 7.81 -1.45
C ASP A 66 4.06 8.73 -1.81
N THR A 67 3.75 9.85 -2.46
CA THR A 67 4.72 10.92 -2.73
C THR A 67 5.40 11.43 -1.45
N ALA A 68 4.62 11.63 -0.39
CA ALA A 68 5.15 12.11 0.89
C ALA A 68 6.00 11.05 1.62
N PHE A 69 5.60 9.78 1.59
CA PHE A 69 6.34 8.67 2.17
C PHE A 69 7.71 8.54 1.53
N HIS A 70 7.77 8.45 0.21
CA HIS A 70 9.03 8.27 -0.52
C HIS A 70 9.92 9.51 -0.48
N GLY A 71 9.33 10.70 -0.36
CA GLY A 71 10.05 11.96 -0.20
C GLY A 71 10.61 12.20 1.20
N HIS A 72 10.17 11.45 2.21
CA HIS A 72 10.57 11.69 3.59
C HIS A 72 11.98 11.16 3.89
N PRO A 73 12.88 11.94 4.54
CA PRO A 73 14.26 11.54 4.79
C PRO A 73 14.39 10.22 5.56
N SER A 74 13.53 9.97 6.55
CA SER A 74 13.57 8.73 7.31
C SER A 74 13.34 7.51 6.43
N PHE A 75 12.40 7.57 5.47
CA PHE A 75 12.15 6.46 4.55
C PHE A 75 13.40 6.14 3.72
N GLY A 76 14.00 7.16 3.09
CA GLY A 76 15.22 7.00 2.30
C GLY A 76 16.40 6.45 3.12
N GLN A 77 16.60 6.93 4.34
CA GLN A 77 17.65 6.43 5.24
C GLN A 77 17.44 4.96 5.60
N ARG A 78 16.20 4.55 5.86
CA ARG A 78 15.84 3.16 6.18
C ARG A 78 16.12 2.22 5.01
N VAL A 79 15.74 2.64 3.80
CA VAL A 79 16.03 1.87 2.57
C VAL A 79 17.54 1.76 2.33
N ALA A 80 18.28 2.87 2.48
CA ALA A 80 19.73 2.91 2.30
C ALA A 80 20.48 2.03 3.31
N TRP A 81 19.99 1.95 4.55
CA TRP A 81 20.53 1.08 5.59
C TRP A 81 20.21 -0.39 5.32
N LEU A 82 18.98 -0.71 4.88
CA LEU A 82 18.51 -2.09 4.72
C LEU A 82 19.05 -2.77 3.46
N ALA A 83 19.16 -2.04 2.33
CA ALA A 83 19.62 -2.60 1.05
C ALA A 83 20.94 -3.39 1.12
N PRO A 84 22.05 -2.87 1.70
CA PRO A 84 23.32 -3.61 1.76
C PRO A 84 23.26 -4.84 2.68
N GLN A 85 22.27 -4.93 3.58
CA GLN A 85 22.12 -6.08 4.47
C GLN A 85 21.40 -7.25 3.79
N LEU A 86 20.55 -6.99 2.80
CA LEU A 86 19.81 -8.03 2.08
C LEU A 86 20.70 -8.81 1.09
N GLU A 87 21.67 -8.14 0.47
CA GLU A 87 22.55 -8.72 -0.54
C GLU A 87 23.31 -9.98 -0.08
N PRO A 88 24.02 -9.99 1.08
CA PRO A 88 24.72 -11.19 1.54
C PRO A 88 23.78 -12.33 1.94
N LEU A 89 22.54 -12.00 2.31
CA LEU A 89 21.53 -12.98 2.77
C LEU A 89 20.76 -13.59 1.61
N TRP A 90 20.79 -12.97 0.44
CA TRP A 90 20.05 -13.44 -0.71
C TRP A 90 20.91 -13.41 -1.96
N LYS A 91 21.74 -14.44 -2.10
CA LYS A 91 22.51 -14.69 -3.32
C LYS A 91 21.54 -14.77 -4.50
N GLY A 92 21.63 -13.83 -5.45
CA GLY A 92 20.74 -13.78 -6.62
C GLY A 92 19.56 -12.80 -6.49
N LEU A 93 19.47 -12.06 -5.39
CA LEU A 93 18.63 -10.87 -5.30
C LEU A 93 19.15 -9.81 -6.28
N ARG A 94 18.28 -9.43 -7.22
CA ARG A 94 18.48 -8.34 -8.16
C ARG A 94 17.73 -7.12 -7.62
N HIS A 95 18.31 -5.94 -7.78
CA HIS A 95 17.72 -4.68 -7.29
C HIS A 95 17.52 -4.63 -5.77
N GLY A 96 18.57 -4.91 -4.98
CA GLY A 96 18.51 -4.89 -3.52
C GLY A 96 17.91 -3.61 -2.91
N HIS A 97 18.09 -2.45 -3.56
CA HIS A 97 17.45 -1.19 -3.15
C HIS A 97 15.92 -1.25 -3.27
N LEU A 98 15.37 -1.83 -4.33
CA LEU A 98 13.93 -1.99 -4.50
C LEU A 98 13.39 -3.03 -3.51
N ALA A 99 14.13 -4.10 -3.28
CA ALA A 99 13.77 -5.10 -2.27
C ALA A 99 13.70 -4.48 -0.87
N ALA A 100 14.70 -3.66 -0.50
CA ALA A 100 14.69 -2.91 0.74
C ALA A 100 13.55 -1.89 0.81
N HIS A 101 13.25 -1.19 -0.28
CA HIS A 101 12.11 -0.28 -0.37
C HIS A 101 10.79 -0.98 -0.03
N VAL A 102 10.52 -2.11 -0.69
CA VAL A 102 9.31 -2.91 -0.43
C VAL A 102 9.28 -3.43 1.01
N LEU A 103 10.43 -3.88 1.54
CA LEU A 103 10.52 -4.38 2.90
C LEU A 103 10.26 -3.26 3.94
N VAL A 104 10.76 -2.04 3.72
CA VAL A 104 10.46 -0.89 4.60
C VAL A 104 8.97 -0.57 4.61
N GLU A 105 8.30 -0.61 3.46
CA GLU A 105 6.84 -0.42 3.37
C GLU A 105 6.06 -1.50 4.14
N MET A 106 6.47 -2.76 4.00
CA MET A 106 5.85 -3.88 4.74
C MET A 106 6.07 -3.77 6.24
N ILE A 107 7.27 -3.35 6.66
CA ILE A 107 7.54 -3.16 8.08
C ILE A 107 6.75 -1.99 8.66
N LEU A 108 6.50 -0.93 7.89
CA LEU A 108 5.63 0.16 8.36
C LEU A 108 4.20 -0.34 8.66
N ASP A 109 3.66 -1.22 7.82
CA ASP A 109 2.38 -1.89 8.09
C ASP A 109 2.47 -2.80 9.33
N ALA A 110 3.54 -3.59 9.50
CA ALA A 110 3.74 -4.40 10.70
C ALA A 110 3.81 -3.58 12.00
N TRP A 111 4.51 -2.45 11.96
CA TRP A 111 4.62 -1.51 13.06
C TRP A 111 3.25 -0.96 13.49
N LEU A 112 2.36 -0.70 12.52
CA LEU A 112 0.97 -0.32 12.79
C LEU A 112 0.16 -1.47 13.39
N ILE A 113 0.33 -2.69 12.90
CA ILE A 113 -0.40 -3.88 13.38
C ILE A 113 -0.04 -4.20 14.82
N GLU A 114 1.23 -4.10 15.19
CA GLU A 114 1.69 -4.29 16.57
C GLU A 114 0.97 -3.33 17.54
N ARG A 115 0.78 -2.08 17.12
CA ARG A 115 0.20 -1.00 17.96
C ARG A 115 -1.32 -0.96 17.92
N GLN A 116 -1.93 -1.37 16.81
CA GLN A 116 -3.37 -1.32 16.57
C GLN A 116 -3.85 -2.61 15.89
N PRO A 117 -3.82 -3.77 16.56
CA PRO A 117 -4.08 -5.06 15.93
C PRO A 117 -5.50 -5.17 15.33
N MET A 118 -6.49 -4.57 15.98
CA MET A 118 -7.89 -4.55 15.50
C MET A 118 -8.05 -3.82 14.16
N ARG A 119 -7.10 -2.97 13.78
CA ARG A 119 -7.17 -2.18 12.55
C ARG A 119 -7.11 -3.04 11.29
N VAL A 120 -6.47 -4.20 11.36
CA VAL A 120 -6.45 -5.15 10.23
C VAL A 120 -7.85 -5.69 9.95
N ASP A 121 -8.63 -5.96 11.00
CA ASP A 121 -10.01 -6.43 10.86
C ASP A 121 -10.90 -5.34 10.24
N ASP A 122 -10.79 -4.11 10.74
CA ASP A 122 -11.52 -2.95 10.21
C ASP A 122 -11.17 -2.66 8.75
N TYR A 123 -9.89 -2.80 8.40
CA TYR A 123 -9.40 -2.63 7.04
C TYR A 123 -10.02 -3.67 6.10
N TYR A 124 -9.95 -4.96 6.42
CA TYR A 124 -10.52 -6.00 5.58
C TYR A 124 -12.06 -5.96 5.53
N ALA A 125 -12.74 -5.47 6.57
CA ALA A 125 -14.19 -5.24 6.57
C ALA A 125 -14.64 -4.21 5.52
N CYS A 126 -13.74 -3.38 4.99
CA CYS A 126 -14.03 -2.47 3.89
C CYS A 126 -14.24 -3.20 2.56
N PHE A 127 -13.74 -4.43 2.39
CA PHE A 127 -13.74 -5.20 1.14
C PHE A 127 -14.99 -6.08 0.96
N SER A 128 -16.18 -5.47 1.04
CA SER A 128 -17.43 -6.21 0.76
C SER A 128 -17.62 -6.45 -0.75
N PRO A 129 -18.26 -7.56 -1.18
CA PRO A 129 -18.51 -7.83 -2.61
C PRO A 129 -19.22 -6.69 -3.35
N SER A 130 -20.11 -5.97 -2.68
CA SER A 130 -20.79 -4.80 -3.25
C SER A 130 -19.83 -3.63 -3.51
N ARG A 131 -18.91 -3.33 -2.58
CA ARG A 131 -17.94 -2.25 -2.74
C ARG A 131 -16.84 -2.60 -3.73
N ILE A 132 -16.42 -3.87 -3.78
CA ILE A 132 -15.50 -4.37 -4.80
C ILE A 132 -16.07 -4.13 -6.21
N ARG A 133 -17.34 -4.50 -6.44
CA ARG A 133 -18.00 -4.25 -7.72
C ARG A 133 -18.11 -2.76 -8.05
N LEU A 134 -18.41 -1.91 -7.06
CA LEU A 134 -18.43 -0.45 -7.27
C LEU A 134 -17.04 0.08 -7.63
N ALA A 135 -16.00 -0.32 -6.92
CA ALA A 135 -14.62 0.09 -7.19
C ALA A 135 -14.20 -0.31 -8.61
N ALA A 136 -14.46 -1.55 -9.01
CA ALA A 136 -14.16 -2.05 -10.34
C ALA A 136 -14.91 -1.28 -11.44
N ARG A 137 -16.23 -1.11 -11.28
CA ARG A 137 -17.08 -0.39 -12.24
C ARG A 137 -16.58 1.02 -12.55
N TRP A 138 -16.11 1.72 -11.53
CA TRP A 138 -15.69 3.11 -11.66
C TRP A 138 -14.22 3.29 -12.04
N SER A 139 -13.37 2.28 -11.81
CA SER A 139 -11.93 2.36 -12.10
C SER A 139 -11.51 1.68 -13.40
N ALA A 140 -12.36 0.82 -13.98
CA ALA A 140 -12.08 0.12 -15.22
C ALA A 140 -12.50 0.91 -16.46
N SER A 141 -11.73 0.78 -17.54
CA SER A 141 -12.05 1.39 -18.85
C SER A 141 -13.00 0.55 -19.71
N ASP A 142 -13.06 -0.75 -19.45
CA ASP A 142 -13.89 -1.71 -20.19
C ASP A 142 -14.29 -2.89 -19.29
N LYS A 143 -15.18 -3.76 -19.80
CA LYS A 143 -15.73 -4.88 -19.01
C LYS A 143 -14.71 -5.97 -18.69
N LEU A 144 -13.70 -6.15 -19.55
CA LEU A 144 -12.65 -7.14 -19.32
C LEU A 144 -11.78 -6.69 -18.13
N MET A 145 -11.37 -5.43 -18.14
CA MET A 145 -10.65 -4.80 -17.03
C MET A 145 -11.49 -4.77 -15.76
N GLU A 146 -12.80 -4.51 -15.84
CA GLU A 146 -13.70 -4.55 -14.68
C GLU A 146 -13.66 -5.92 -14.00
N ASN A 147 -13.78 -7.00 -14.77
CA ASN A 147 -13.70 -8.37 -14.23
C ASN A 147 -12.32 -8.67 -13.64
N GLU A 148 -11.24 -8.19 -14.26
CA GLU A 148 -9.88 -8.36 -13.75
C GLU A 148 -9.69 -7.63 -12.41
N VAL A 149 -10.16 -6.38 -12.30
CA VAL A 149 -10.12 -5.58 -11.06
C VAL A 149 -10.90 -6.28 -9.95
N ILE A 150 -12.11 -6.78 -10.23
CA ILE A 150 -12.89 -7.58 -9.25
C ILE A 150 -12.05 -8.76 -8.77
N SER A 151 -11.50 -9.54 -9.71
CA SER A 151 -10.74 -10.75 -9.41
C SER A 151 -9.48 -10.46 -8.58
N VAL A 152 -8.76 -9.38 -8.87
CA VAL A 152 -7.59 -8.95 -8.09
C VAL A 152 -7.99 -8.55 -6.67
N ILE A 153 -9.01 -7.70 -6.53
CA ILE A 153 -9.43 -7.21 -5.21
C ILE A 153 -9.98 -8.37 -4.35
N GLU A 154 -10.75 -9.30 -4.93
CA GLU A 154 -11.25 -10.48 -4.23
C GLU A 154 -10.10 -11.39 -3.76
N ARG A 155 -9.11 -11.67 -4.61
CA ARG A 155 -7.92 -12.43 -4.18
C ARG A 155 -7.17 -11.73 -3.06
N PHE A 156 -6.97 -10.42 -3.19
CA PHE A 156 -6.34 -9.59 -2.16
C PHE A 156 -7.09 -9.71 -0.82
N SER A 157 -8.39 -9.44 -0.80
CA SER A 157 -9.19 -9.44 0.42
C SER A 157 -9.33 -10.82 1.04
N ASN A 158 -9.43 -11.88 0.22
CA ASN A 158 -9.57 -13.25 0.71
C ASN A 158 -8.25 -13.80 1.28
N SER A 159 -7.10 -13.35 0.77
CA SER A 159 -5.80 -13.81 1.27
C SER A 159 -5.50 -13.35 2.69
N GLN A 160 -6.06 -12.21 3.09
CA GLN A 160 -5.83 -11.53 4.38
C GLN A 160 -4.36 -11.47 4.81
N PHE A 161 -3.42 -11.35 3.85
CA PHE A 161 -1.99 -11.51 4.11
C PHE A 161 -1.41 -10.51 5.11
N LEU A 162 -2.05 -9.35 5.32
CA LEU A 162 -1.58 -8.37 6.31
C LEU A 162 -1.57 -8.97 7.72
N ARG A 163 -2.40 -9.98 8.00
CA ARG A 163 -2.36 -10.70 9.29
C ARG A 163 -1.03 -11.38 9.54
N ASP A 164 -0.34 -11.81 8.49
CA ASP A 164 0.97 -12.45 8.62
C ASP A 164 2.06 -11.45 9.01
N TYR A 165 1.81 -10.15 8.88
CA TYR A 165 2.76 -9.12 9.28
C TYR A 165 2.86 -8.96 10.80
N ALA A 166 1.99 -9.64 11.56
CA ALA A 166 2.04 -9.65 13.02
C ALA A 166 3.31 -10.33 13.59
N THR A 167 4.03 -11.11 12.78
CA THR A 167 5.33 -11.68 13.16
C THR A 167 6.40 -11.40 12.10
N PRO A 168 7.69 -11.23 12.48
CA PRO A 168 8.78 -11.07 11.52
C PRO A 168 8.85 -12.21 10.50
N GLU A 169 8.59 -13.44 10.93
CA GLU A 169 8.61 -14.64 10.09
C GLU A 169 7.48 -14.61 9.05
N GLY A 170 6.25 -14.27 9.45
CA GLY A 170 5.11 -14.18 8.54
C GLY A 170 5.27 -13.04 7.53
N LEU A 171 5.76 -11.88 7.98
CA LEU A 171 6.11 -10.76 7.10
C LEU A 171 7.14 -11.18 6.05
N LEU A 172 8.22 -11.82 6.49
CA LEU A 172 9.31 -12.21 5.59
C LEU A 172 8.93 -13.30 4.62
N ASP A 173 8.11 -14.25 5.06
CA ASP A 173 7.56 -15.25 4.16
C ASP A 173 6.76 -14.58 3.02
N ARG A 174 5.94 -13.57 3.32
CA ARG A 174 5.25 -12.77 2.28
C ARG A 174 6.22 -11.99 1.40
N PHE A 175 7.25 -11.38 1.99
CA PHE A 175 8.27 -10.64 1.26
C PHE A 175 9.03 -11.54 0.28
N VAL A 176 9.48 -12.72 0.74
CA VAL A 176 10.23 -13.67 -0.08
C VAL A 176 9.35 -14.18 -1.23
N ARG A 177 8.09 -14.56 -0.97
CA ARG A 177 7.16 -14.95 -2.03
C ARG A 177 6.99 -13.84 -3.06
N LEU A 178 6.79 -12.60 -2.62
CA LEU A 178 6.65 -11.45 -3.51
C LEU A 178 7.88 -11.28 -4.40
N MET A 179 9.08 -11.29 -3.82
CA MET A 179 10.33 -11.14 -4.58
C MET A 179 10.56 -12.30 -5.56
N MET A 180 10.24 -13.54 -5.19
CA MET A 180 10.37 -14.72 -6.06
C MET A 180 9.40 -14.73 -7.25
N HIS A 181 8.26 -14.04 -7.15
CA HIS A 181 7.31 -13.89 -8.25
C HIS A 181 7.60 -12.67 -9.15
N THR A 182 8.70 -11.98 -8.88
CA THR A 182 9.16 -10.87 -9.71
C THR A 182 10.48 -11.23 -10.39
N PRO A 183 10.90 -10.51 -11.45
CA PRO A 183 12.23 -10.67 -12.03
C PRO A 183 13.38 -10.31 -11.08
N PHE A 184 13.07 -9.95 -9.83
CA PHE A 184 13.99 -9.41 -8.84
C PHE A 184 14.71 -10.47 -8.03
N ALA A 185 14.34 -11.74 -8.11
CA ALA A 185 15.10 -12.83 -7.51
C ALA A 185 15.32 -13.97 -8.52
N SER A 186 16.53 -14.53 -8.54
CA SER A 186 16.75 -15.84 -9.16
C SER A 186 16.32 -16.97 -8.22
N GLY A 187 16.12 -18.19 -8.75
CA GLY A 187 15.62 -19.39 -8.05
C GLY A 187 16.38 -19.88 -6.80
N THR A 188 17.28 -19.08 -6.25
CA THR A 188 18.03 -19.28 -5.01
C THR A 188 17.21 -18.80 -3.82
N HIS A 189 17.00 -19.70 -2.86
CA HIS A 189 16.37 -19.35 -1.59
C HIS A 189 17.32 -18.49 -0.73
N PRO A 190 16.81 -17.46 -0.05
CA PRO A 190 17.62 -16.66 0.87
C PRO A 190 17.96 -17.42 2.17
N ASP A 191 18.96 -16.92 2.89
CA ASP A 191 19.17 -17.20 4.32
C ASP A 191 18.01 -16.58 5.12
N PHE A 192 16.98 -17.39 5.36
CA PHE A 192 15.74 -16.93 6.00
C PHE A 192 15.98 -16.48 7.45
N ASP A 193 16.79 -17.20 8.22
CA ASP A 193 17.09 -16.85 9.62
C ASP A 193 17.90 -15.54 9.69
N GLY A 194 18.82 -15.34 8.75
CA GLY A 194 19.53 -14.08 8.58
C GLY A 194 18.58 -12.92 8.25
N LEU A 195 17.63 -13.13 7.35
CA LEU A 195 16.61 -12.12 7.00
C LEU A 195 15.72 -11.79 8.20
N VAL A 196 15.30 -12.79 8.99
CA VAL A 196 14.51 -12.58 10.22
C VAL A 196 15.23 -11.67 11.19
N ARG A 197 16.53 -11.92 11.43
CA ARG A 197 17.35 -11.08 12.31
C ARG A 197 17.43 -9.63 11.80
N VAL A 198 17.81 -9.43 10.54
CA VAL A 198 17.89 -8.08 9.93
C VAL A 198 16.54 -7.36 9.97
N THR A 199 15.44 -8.08 9.79
CA THR A 199 14.09 -7.50 9.84
C THR A 199 13.70 -7.08 11.25
N ARG A 200 14.06 -7.84 12.28
CA ARG A 200 13.84 -7.43 13.68
C ARG A 200 14.65 -6.20 14.06
N ASP A 201 15.91 -6.16 13.60
CA ASP A 201 16.78 -4.99 13.79
C ASP A 201 16.19 -3.76 13.08
N ALA A 202 15.68 -3.96 11.85
CA ALA A 202 14.96 -2.94 11.12
C ALA A 202 13.72 -2.45 11.89
N ILE A 203 12.82 -3.35 12.32
CA ILE A 203 11.62 -3.01 13.12
C ILE A 203 11.99 -2.15 14.32
N SER A 204 13.01 -2.56 15.08
CA SER A 204 13.48 -1.86 16.27
C SER A 204 14.03 -0.46 15.93
N ALA A 205 14.81 -0.34 14.86
CA ALA A 205 15.32 0.94 14.37
C ALA A 205 14.22 1.85 13.80
N LEU A 206 13.10 1.27 13.34
CA LEU A 206 11.98 1.99 12.74
C LEU A 206 11.08 2.66 13.78
N GLU A 207 11.11 2.26 15.05
CA GLU A 207 10.32 2.94 16.10
C GLU A 207 10.61 4.45 16.13
N ALA A 208 11.88 4.82 15.97
CA ALA A 208 12.29 6.21 15.83
C ALA A 208 11.87 6.77 14.46
N GLY A 209 10.81 7.58 14.45
CA GLY A 209 10.40 8.38 13.29
C GLY A 209 9.30 7.78 12.41
N SER A 210 8.75 6.60 12.73
CA SER A 210 7.57 6.07 12.02
C SER A 210 6.33 6.95 12.24
N GLU A 211 6.14 7.47 13.45
CA GLU A 211 5.06 8.43 13.74
C GLU A 211 5.22 9.72 12.93
N ALA A 212 6.43 10.30 12.90
CA ALA A 212 6.70 11.50 12.12
C ALA A 212 6.49 11.28 10.62
N LEU A 213 6.89 10.12 10.10
CA LEU A 213 6.67 9.70 8.72
C LEU A 213 5.16 9.61 8.40
N LEU A 214 4.38 8.95 9.26
CA LEU A 214 2.93 8.81 9.09
C LEU A 214 2.20 10.16 9.21
N GLU A 215 2.64 11.03 10.12
CA GLU A 215 2.08 12.37 10.27
C GLU A 215 2.39 13.26 9.05
N HIS A 216 3.60 13.17 8.51
CA HIS A 216 3.95 13.85 7.26
C HIS A 216 3.06 13.41 6.09
N ALA A 217 2.83 12.10 5.96
CA ALA A 217 1.96 11.54 4.93
C ALA A 217 0.48 11.92 5.15
N ARG A 218 0.01 11.93 6.40
CA ARG A 218 -1.35 12.40 6.77
C ARG A 218 -1.56 13.84 6.35
N LYS A 219 -0.63 14.74 6.72
CA LYS A 219 -0.72 16.15 6.33
C LYS A 219 -0.78 16.33 4.81
N ALA A 220 0.05 15.61 4.06
CA ALA A 220 0.04 15.67 2.60
C ALA A 220 -1.29 15.18 2.01
N SER A 221 -1.87 14.12 2.58
CA SER A 221 -3.20 13.63 2.22
C SER A 221 -4.28 14.67 2.50
N ASP A 222 -4.34 15.20 3.72
CA ASP A 222 -5.36 16.19 4.13
C ASP A 222 -5.31 17.43 3.22
N GLU A 223 -4.12 17.98 2.98
CA GLU A 223 -3.97 19.11 2.05
C GLU A 223 -4.44 18.78 0.62
N ALA A 224 -4.18 17.56 0.13
CA ALA A 224 -4.63 17.14 -1.19
C ALA A 224 -6.16 16.99 -1.26
N LEU A 225 -6.78 16.52 -0.19
CA LEU A 225 -8.24 16.41 -0.07
C LEU A 225 -8.89 17.79 0.02
N GLU A 226 -8.34 18.70 0.82
CA GLU A 226 -8.82 20.08 0.97
C GLU A 226 -8.75 20.86 -0.35
N ARG A 227 -7.60 20.81 -1.05
CA ARG A 227 -7.42 21.49 -2.35
C ARG A 227 -8.49 21.07 -3.36
N ALA A 228 -8.85 19.79 -3.34
CA ALA A 228 -9.87 19.29 -4.24
C ALA A 228 -11.31 19.63 -3.81
N ALA A 229 -11.59 19.64 -2.51
CA ALA A 229 -12.88 20.12 -2.01
C ALA A 229 -13.11 21.59 -2.40
N GLN A 230 -12.06 22.42 -2.30
CA GLN A 230 -12.09 23.82 -2.73
C GLN A 230 -12.30 23.96 -4.23
N LYS A 231 -11.70 23.08 -5.05
CA LYS A 231 -11.92 23.07 -6.51
C LYS A 231 -13.38 22.79 -6.84
N HIS A 232 -13.99 21.78 -6.22
CA HIS A 232 -15.39 21.44 -6.45
C HIS A 232 -16.37 22.50 -5.93
N ALA A 233 -16.03 23.26 -4.89
CA ALA A 233 -16.87 24.35 -4.40
C ALA A 233 -16.92 25.58 -5.33
N ARG A 234 -15.99 25.67 -6.29
CA ARG A 234 -15.90 26.77 -7.26
C ARG A 234 -16.55 26.46 -8.61
N GLU A 235 -16.87 25.19 -8.87
CA GLU A 235 -17.51 24.68 -10.11
C GLU A 235 -19.03 24.55 -9.94
#